data_AF-A0A852CJU0-F1
#
_entry.id   AF-A0A852CJU0-F1
#
_cell.length_a   1.000
_cell.length_b   1.000
_cell.length_c   1.000
_cell.angle_alpha   90.00
_cell.angle_beta   90.00
_cell.angle_gamma   90.00
#
_symmetry.space_group_name_H-M   'P 1'
#
loop_
_entity.id
_entity.type
_entity.pdbx_description
1 polymer ?
#
loop_
_entity_poly.entity_id
_entity_poly.type
_entity_poly.pdbx_seq_one_letter_code
_entity_poly.pdbx_strand_id
1 'polypeptide(L)'
;MAAAAEQAPLSGVGWAATAEAVPTGWTAITVTAEGAAANLGKGYGHKSGGGGYLCVSTGGAQAPPSSVVTDVLLLSERSPQPAGYKRIPEFPEPRPGLSRKKRLYVKLLPVEAAETAVLDLKLSAKSKALPQYLRIGDLGHFAVWCKKGAVPKPPPPLPAPRSISTGMRQLSL
;
A
#
# COMPACT_ATOMS: atom_id res chain seq x y z
N MET A 1 -7.99 23.82 13.51
CA MET A 1 -7.06 23.35 12.47
C MET A 1 -7.02 21.83 12.59
N ALA A 2 -7.81 21.10 11.78
CA ALA A 2 -7.89 19.65 11.88
C ALA A 2 -6.57 19.07 11.38
N ALA A 3 -5.83 18.39 12.26
CA ALA A 3 -4.72 17.55 11.84
C ALA A 3 -5.26 16.59 10.78
N ALA A 4 -4.82 16.74 9.54
CA ALA A 4 -5.05 15.72 8.53
C ALA A 4 -4.44 14.45 9.12
N ALA A 5 -5.29 13.46 9.44
CA ALA A 5 -4.81 12.18 9.95
C ALA A 5 -3.72 11.69 8.99
N GLU A 6 -2.48 11.65 9.48
CA GLU A 6 -1.32 11.27 8.69
C GLU A 6 -1.53 9.81 8.30
N GLN A 7 -1.92 9.58 7.05
CA GLN A 7 -2.24 8.24 6.56
C GLN A 7 -0.95 7.43 6.54
N ALA A 8 -0.90 6.38 7.35
CA ALA A 8 0.26 5.51 7.46
C ALA A 8 0.56 4.84 6.10
N PRO A 9 1.84 4.72 5.70
CA PRO A 9 2.23 3.97 4.52
C PRO A 9 1.69 2.55 4.52
N LEU A 10 1.16 2.11 3.37
CA LEU A 10 0.80 0.71 3.18
C LEU A 10 2.08 -0.14 3.19
N SER A 11 2.07 -1.22 3.94
CA SER A 11 3.12 -2.25 3.97
C SER A 11 2.78 -3.46 3.09
N GLY A 12 1.51 -3.59 2.68
CA GLY A 12 1.05 -4.66 1.82
C GLY A 12 -0.24 -4.34 1.08
N VAL A 13 -0.38 -4.91 -0.12
CA VAL A 13 -1.63 -4.98 -0.88
C VAL A 13 -1.83 -6.44 -1.28
N GLY A 14 -3.05 -6.93 -1.15
CA GLY A 14 -3.41 -8.33 -1.28
C GLY A 14 -4.78 -8.48 -1.90
N TRP A 15 -5.12 -9.72 -2.22
CA TRP A 15 -6.43 -10.12 -2.67
C TRP A 15 -7.04 -11.07 -1.67
N ALA A 16 -8.32 -10.92 -1.36
CA ALA A 16 -9.06 -11.90 -0.58
C ALA A 16 -10.29 -12.38 -1.34
N ALA A 17 -10.55 -13.69 -1.35
CA ALA A 17 -11.73 -14.27 -1.98
C ALA A 17 -13.03 -13.84 -1.28
N THR A 18 -12.97 -13.63 0.03
CA THR A 18 -14.06 -13.05 0.82
C THR A 18 -13.49 -12.07 1.85
N ALA A 19 -14.32 -11.25 2.48
CA ALA A 19 -13.86 -10.31 3.50
C ALA A 19 -13.31 -11.04 4.75
N GLU A 20 -13.87 -12.21 5.05
CA GLU A 20 -13.51 -13.07 6.18
C GLU A 20 -12.20 -13.83 5.95
N ALA A 21 -11.78 -13.96 4.69
CA ALA A 21 -10.50 -14.58 4.34
C ALA A 21 -9.30 -13.63 4.51
N VAL A 22 -9.53 -12.37 4.88
CA VAL A 22 -8.46 -11.40 5.12
C VAL A 22 -7.71 -11.76 6.40
N PRO A 23 -6.37 -11.91 6.35
CA PRO A 23 -5.58 -12.27 7.53
C PRO A 23 -5.54 -11.15 8.56
N THR A 24 -5.21 -11.49 9.81
CA THR A 24 -5.03 -10.51 10.89
C THR A 24 -3.98 -9.46 10.51
N GLY A 25 -4.27 -8.18 10.79
CA GLY A 25 -3.40 -7.06 10.44
C GLY A 25 -3.59 -6.55 9.00
N TRP A 26 -4.58 -7.08 8.28
CA TRP A 26 -5.03 -6.60 6.98
C TRP A 26 -6.49 -6.17 7.05
N THR A 27 -6.87 -5.28 6.14
CA THR A 27 -8.23 -4.74 6.04
C THR A 27 -8.76 -4.91 4.62
N ALA A 28 -9.93 -5.52 4.47
CA ALA A 28 -10.64 -5.60 3.20
C ALA A 28 -11.19 -4.22 2.79
N ILE A 29 -11.02 -3.85 1.52
CA ILE A 29 -11.74 -2.74 0.89
C ILE A 29 -13.10 -3.28 0.47
N THR A 30 -14.09 -3.16 1.34
CA THR A 30 -15.45 -3.66 1.12
C THR A 30 -16.40 -2.62 0.54
N VAL A 31 -16.01 -1.35 0.56
CA VAL A 31 -16.83 -0.21 0.13
C VAL A 31 -16.01 0.69 -0.81
N THR A 32 -16.62 1.13 -1.91
CA THR A 32 -16.01 2.07 -2.86
C THR A 32 -16.02 3.50 -2.30
N ALA A 33 -15.31 4.43 -2.95
CA ALA A 33 -15.29 5.83 -2.56
C ALA A 33 -16.70 6.48 -2.53
N GLU A 34 -17.65 5.93 -3.28
CA GLU A 34 -19.04 6.38 -3.37
C GLU A 34 -20.00 5.64 -2.42
N GLY A 35 -19.50 4.72 -1.60
CA GLY A 35 -20.34 3.95 -0.67
C GLY A 35 -20.95 2.66 -1.25
N ALA A 36 -20.60 2.27 -2.48
CA ALA A 36 -21.09 1.03 -3.08
C ALA A 36 -20.28 -0.19 -2.61
N ALA A 37 -20.86 -1.39 -2.71
CA ALA A 37 -20.14 -2.62 -2.39
C ALA A 37 -18.94 -2.83 -3.33
N ALA A 38 -17.73 -2.95 -2.78
CA ALA A 38 -16.48 -3.11 -3.53
C ALA A 38 -16.13 -4.59 -3.80
N ASN A 39 -17.13 -5.39 -4.13
CA ASN A 39 -16.93 -6.81 -4.48
C ASN A 39 -16.74 -6.94 -6.00
N LEU A 40 -15.62 -7.51 -6.42
CA LEU A 40 -15.27 -7.65 -7.84
C LEU A 40 -16.11 -8.69 -8.60
N GLY A 41 -16.94 -9.45 -7.89
CA GLY A 41 -18.01 -10.28 -8.45
C GLY A 41 -17.55 -11.39 -9.40
N LYS A 42 -18.53 -12.01 -10.08
CA LYS A 42 -18.28 -13.06 -11.06
C LYS A 42 -17.64 -12.45 -12.32
N GLY A 43 -16.45 -12.92 -12.70
CA GLY A 43 -15.80 -12.53 -13.97
C GLY A 43 -14.30 -12.23 -13.88
N TYR A 44 -13.76 -12.09 -12.66
CA TYR A 44 -12.33 -11.93 -12.44
C TYR A 44 -11.66 -13.24 -11.99
N GLY A 45 -11.71 -14.24 -12.88
CA GLY A 45 -10.89 -15.44 -12.86
C GLY A 45 -11.37 -16.66 -12.06
N HIS A 46 -12.59 -16.64 -11.55
CA HIS A 46 -13.29 -17.86 -11.16
C HIS A 46 -14.31 -18.25 -12.24
N LYS A 47 -14.10 -19.39 -12.90
CA LYS A 47 -15.14 -20.04 -13.73
C LYS A 47 -16.38 -20.42 -12.89
N SER A 48 -16.27 -20.47 -11.56
CA SER A 48 -17.35 -20.84 -10.63
C SER A 48 -17.91 -19.68 -9.77
N GLY A 49 -17.63 -18.43 -10.12
CA GLY A 49 -18.36 -17.29 -9.53
C GLY A 49 -17.90 -16.80 -8.15
N GLY A 50 -16.64 -17.02 -7.78
CA GLY A 50 -16.03 -16.36 -6.63
C GLY A 50 -15.75 -14.88 -6.92
N GLY A 51 -16.46 -14.00 -6.21
CA GLY A 51 -16.07 -12.60 -6.08
C GLY A 51 -14.80 -12.46 -5.26
N GLY A 52 -14.40 -11.22 -4.97
CA GLY A 52 -13.26 -10.97 -4.10
C GLY A 52 -13.06 -9.49 -3.84
N TYR A 53 -12.22 -9.23 -2.86
CA TYR A 53 -11.92 -7.91 -2.33
C TYR A 53 -10.42 -7.67 -2.44
N LEU A 54 -10.06 -6.41 -2.68
CA LEU A 54 -8.69 -5.98 -2.38
C LEU A 54 -8.56 -5.81 -0.88
N CYS A 55 -7.40 -6.16 -0.34
CA CYS A 55 -7.08 -5.90 1.06
C CYS A 55 -5.74 -5.20 1.17
N VAL A 56 -5.58 -4.39 2.20
CA VAL A 56 -4.36 -3.61 2.46
C VAL A 56 -3.89 -3.85 3.88
N SER A 57 -2.59 -3.69 4.10
CA SER A 57 -1.99 -3.67 5.44
C SER A 57 -1.15 -2.42 5.58
N THR A 58 -1.15 -1.81 6.76
CA THR A 58 -0.32 -0.65 7.13
C THR A 58 0.84 -1.02 8.05
N GLY A 59 1.05 -2.33 8.30
CA GLY A 59 1.88 -2.79 9.40
C GLY A 59 1.08 -2.78 10.70
N GLY A 60 1.20 -3.85 11.49
CA GLY A 60 0.44 -3.99 12.72
C GLY A 60 0.85 -2.97 13.78
N ALA A 61 -0.02 -2.73 14.76
CA ALA A 61 0.25 -1.83 15.89
C ALA A 61 1.46 -2.25 16.76
N GLN A 62 1.95 -3.49 16.60
CA GLN A 62 2.96 -4.09 17.44
C GLN A 62 4.40 -3.86 16.97
N ALA A 63 4.61 -3.60 15.67
CA ALA A 63 5.94 -3.32 15.11
C ALA A 63 5.83 -2.50 13.81
N PRO A 64 6.70 -1.49 13.62
CA PRO A 64 6.72 -0.72 12.38
C PRO A 64 7.06 -1.65 11.20
N PRO A 65 6.42 -1.47 10.03
CA PRO A 65 6.68 -2.30 8.88
C PRO A 65 8.12 -2.13 8.41
N SER A 66 8.83 -3.23 8.13
CA SER A 66 10.21 -3.17 7.60
C SER A 66 10.26 -2.69 6.15
N SER A 67 9.15 -2.75 5.43
CA SER A 67 9.02 -2.35 4.03
C SER A 67 7.66 -1.73 3.76
N VAL A 68 7.63 -0.82 2.79
CA VAL A 68 6.44 -0.08 2.37
C VAL A 68 6.21 -0.26 0.88
N VAL A 69 4.93 -0.21 0.49
CA VAL A 69 4.49 -0.27 -0.90
C VAL A 69 4.79 1.08 -1.53
N THR A 70 5.75 1.13 -2.45
CA THR A 70 6.12 2.37 -3.15
C THR A 70 5.37 2.54 -4.46
N ASP A 71 4.94 1.43 -5.05
CA ASP A 71 4.16 1.45 -6.28
C ASP A 71 3.21 0.26 -6.41
N VAL A 72 2.14 0.46 -7.17
CA VAL A 72 1.10 -0.53 -7.47
C VAL A 72 0.80 -0.47 -8.96
N LEU A 73 0.87 -1.62 -9.63
CA LEU A 73 0.59 -1.74 -11.06
C LEU A 73 -0.51 -2.75 -11.31
N LEU A 74 -1.36 -2.45 -12.29
CA LEU A 74 -2.37 -3.36 -12.79
C LEU A 74 -2.04 -3.77 -14.23
N LEU A 75 -1.64 -5.02 -14.42
CA LEU A 75 -1.24 -5.56 -15.72
C LEU A 75 -2.17 -6.69 -16.16
N SER A 76 -2.12 -7.06 -17.43
CA SER A 76 -2.83 -8.25 -17.90
C SER A 76 -2.15 -9.52 -17.36
N GLU A 77 -2.87 -10.64 -17.24
CA GLU A 77 -2.25 -11.89 -16.80
C GLU A 77 -1.19 -12.44 -17.77
N ARG A 78 -1.29 -12.08 -19.06
CA ARG A 78 -0.31 -12.44 -20.07
C ARG A 78 0.93 -11.54 -20.06
N SER A 79 0.89 -10.43 -19.34
CA SER A 79 2.03 -9.52 -19.23
C SER A 79 3.11 -10.15 -18.34
N PRO A 80 4.40 -10.07 -18.73
CA PRO A 80 5.49 -10.52 -17.87
C PRO A 80 5.52 -9.69 -16.58
N GLN A 81 6.00 -10.31 -15.49
CA GLN A 81 6.20 -9.59 -14.23
C GLN A 81 7.31 -8.54 -14.41
N PRO A 82 7.05 -7.25 -14.14
CA PRO A 82 8.07 -6.22 -14.24
C PRO A 82 9.18 -6.40 -13.20
N ALA A 83 10.40 -5.95 -13.54
CA ALA A 83 11.54 -6.02 -12.62
C ALA A 83 11.30 -5.19 -11.34
N GLY A 84 11.60 -5.77 -10.18
CA GLY A 84 11.37 -5.14 -8.88
C GLY A 84 9.93 -5.16 -8.39
N TYR A 85 8.99 -5.69 -9.17
CA TYR A 85 7.60 -5.89 -8.76
C TYR A 85 7.36 -7.33 -8.35
N LYS A 86 6.46 -7.52 -7.38
CA LYS A 86 5.98 -8.83 -6.94
C LYS A 86 4.47 -8.89 -7.08
N ARG A 87 3.95 -10.06 -7.45
CA ARG A 87 2.50 -10.30 -7.45
C ARG A 87 1.97 -10.12 -6.03
N ILE A 88 0.79 -9.50 -5.90
CA ILE A 88 0.12 -9.42 -4.60
C ILE A 88 -0.23 -10.83 -4.09
N PRO A 89 -0.13 -11.10 -2.78
CA PRO A 89 -0.63 -12.33 -2.20
C PRO A 89 -2.15 -12.47 -2.40
N GLU A 90 -2.63 -13.71 -2.42
CA GLU A 90 -4.06 -14.02 -2.52
C GLU A 90 -4.46 -14.89 -1.33
N PHE A 91 -5.62 -14.58 -0.73
CA PHE A 91 -6.12 -15.20 0.49
C PHE A 91 -7.52 -15.78 0.28
N PRO A 92 -7.76 -17.06 0.61
CA PRO A 92 -6.73 -18.07 0.82
C PRO A 92 -5.87 -18.26 -0.44
N GLU A 93 -4.71 -18.88 -0.30
CA GLU A 93 -3.74 -19.08 -1.38
C GLU A 93 -4.39 -19.56 -2.69
N PRO A 94 -3.87 -19.11 -3.84
CA PRO A 94 -4.50 -19.36 -5.12
C PRO A 94 -4.55 -20.86 -5.41
N ARG A 95 -5.75 -21.38 -5.61
CA ARG A 95 -5.93 -22.75 -6.12
C ARG A 95 -5.52 -22.82 -7.60
N PRO A 96 -4.79 -23.86 -8.03
CA PRO A 96 -4.40 -24.01 -9.42
C PRO A 96 -5.63 -24.01 -10.35
N GLY A 97 -5.54 -23.28 -11.47
CA GLY A 97 -6.62 -23.15 -12.46
C GLY A 97 -7.39 -21.82 -12.44
N LEU A 98 -7.07 -20.89 -11.54
CA LEU A 98 -7.69 -19.57 -11.48
C LEU A 98 -6.94 -18.55 -12.36
N SER A 99 -7.37 -18.44 -13.62
CA SER A 99 -6.85 -17.49 -14.59
C SER A 99 -7.63 -16.18 -14.51
N ARG A 100 -6.98 -15.09 -14.07
CA ARG A 100 -7.60 -13.76 -13.93
C ARG A 100 -7.18 -12.89 -15.11
N LYS A 101 -8.12 -12.18 -15.74
CA LYS A 101 -7.79 -11.32 -16.91
C LYS A 101 -6.71 -10.27 -16.62
N LYS A 102 -6.66 -9.75 -15.39
CA LYS A 102 -5.62 -8.82 -14.94
C LYS A 102 -4.96 -9.34 -13.66
N ARG A 103 -3.84 -8.74 -13.27
CA ARG A 103 -3.06 -9.03 -12.07
C ARG A 103 -2.53 -7.72 -11.49
N LEU A 104 -2.60 -7.62 -10.17
CA LEU A 104 -1.99 -6.54 -9.41
C LEU A 104 -0.58 -6.94 -8.98
N TYR A 105 0.32 -5.98 -9.10
CA TYR A 105 1.71 -6.08 -8.69
C TYR A 105 2.05 -4.92 -7.77
N VAL A 106 2.92 -5.18 -6.81
CA VAL A 106 3.43 -4.17 -5.88
C VAL A 106 4.94 -4.11 -5.96
N LYS A 107 5.48 -2.90 -5.79
CA LYS A 107 6.90 -2.68 -5.51
C LYS A 107 7.03 -2.35 -4.03
N LEU A 108 7.83 -3.16 -3.33
CA LEU A 108 8.15 -2.97 -1.92
C LEU A 108 9.60 -2.50 -1.82
N LEU A 109 9.82 -1.47 -1.01
CA LEU A 109 11.16 -1.04 -0.62
C LEU A 109 11.24 -0.98 0.91
N PRO A 110 12.43 -1.22 1.49
CA PRO A 110 12.67 -0.93 2.89
C PRO A 110 12.30 0.53 3.22
N VAL A 111 11.75 0.77 4.41
CA VAL A 111 11.34 2.13 4.84
C VAL A 111 12.48 3.14 4.70
N GLU A 112 13.70 2.72 5.02
CA GLU A 112 14.91 3.56 4.95
C GLU A 112 15.26 4.00 3.52
N ALA A 113 14.96 3.16 2.53
CA ALA A 113 15.23 3.43 1.12
C ALA A 113 14.06 4.10 0.40
N ALA A 114 12.88 4.15 1.02
CA ALA A 114 11.67 4.69 0.41
C ALA A 114 11.54 6.20 0.71
N GLU A 115 11.45 7.02 -0.35
CA GLU A 115 11.09 8.44 -0.22
C GLU A 115 9.58 8.64 -0.22
N THR A 116 8.88 7.88 -1.07
CA THR A 116 7.43 7.93 -1.22
C THR A 116 6.83 6.53 -1.09
N ALA A 117 5.65 6.47 -0.50
CA ALA A 117 4.87 5.26 -0.38
C ALA A 117 3.41 5.51 -0.75
N VAL A 118 2.73 4.42 -1.10
CA VAL A 118 1.28 4.38 -1.22
C VAL A 118 0.71 4.45 0.19
N LEU A 119 -0.13 5.46 0.44
CA LEU A 119 -0.76 5.69 1.74
C LEU A 119 -2.20 5.17 1.78
N ASP A 120 -2.84 5.07 0.61
CA ASP A 120 -4.22 4.64 0.51
C ASP A 120 -4.49 4.01 -0.85
N LEU A 121 -5.40 3.04 -0.88
CA LEU A 121 -5.86 2.37 -2.08
C LEU A 121 -7.38 2.33 -2.07
N LYS A 122 -8.00 2.84 -3.13
CA LYS A 122 -9.45 2.97 -3.24
C LYS A 122 -9.98 2.38 -4.53
N LEU A 123 -11.23 1.96 -4.44
CA LEU A 123 -12.05 1.54 -5.57
C LEU A 123 -13.13 2.58 -5.81
N SER A 124 -13.45 2.84 -7.07
CA SER A 124 -14.57 3.70 -7.48
C SER A 124 -15.26 3.13 -8.72
N ALA A 125 -16.42 3.66 -9.08
CA ALA A 125 -16.96 3.48 -10.41
C ALA A 125 -16.02 4.07 -11.48
N LYS A 126 -15.98 3.46 -12.68
CA LYS A 126 -15.07 3.89 -13.77
C LYS A 126 -15.28 5.31 -14.26
N SER A 127 -16.50 5.84 -14.10
CA SER A 127 -16.87 7.20 -14.48
C SER A 127 -16.51 8.24 -13.43
N LYS A 128 -16.11 7.81 -12.23
CA LYS A 128 -15.80 8.71 -11.11
C LYS A 128 -14.31 9.02 -11.10
N ALA A 129 -14.01 10.30 -10.92
CA ALA A 129 -12.65 10.78 -10.68
C ALA A 129 -12.47 11.02 -9.19
N LEU A 130 -11.34 10.61 -8.65
CA LEU A 130 -10.94 10.90 -7.27
C LEU A 130 -9.81 11.93 -7.28
N PRO A 131 -10.11 13.22 -6.97
CA PRO A 131 -9.08 14.22 -6.80
C PRO A 131 -8.07 13.75 -5.73
N GLN A 132 -6.79 14.06 -5.92
CA GLN A 132 -5.68 13.64 -5.03
C GLN A 132 -5.27 12.16 -5.10
N TYR A 133 -5.95 11.35 -5.92
CA TYR A 133 -5.56 9.96 -6.19
C TYR A 133 -5.11 9.79 -7.63
N LEU A 134 -4.14 8.90 -7.84
CA LEU A 134 -3.70 8.46 -9.15
C LEU A 134 -4.46 7.21 -9.57
N ARG A 135 -5.04 7.22 -10.78
CA ARG A 135 -5.69 6.02 -11.36
C ARG A 135 -4.62 5.03 -11.81
N ILE A 136 -4.66 3.83 -11.24
CA ILE A 136 -3.75 2.73 -11.62
C ILE A 136 -4.32 1.96 -12.81
N GLY A 137 -5.65 1.82 -12.88
CA GLY A 137 -6.34 1.16 -13.97
C GLY A 137 -7.64 0.50 -13.55
N ASP A 138 -8.22 -0.27 -14.46
CA ASP A 138 -9.56 -0.82 -14.28
C ASP A 138 -9.57 -2.29 -13.92
N LEU A 139 -10.27 -2.62 -12.85
CA LEU A 139 -10.41 -3.96 -12.30
C LEU A 139 -11.88 -4.35 -12.29
N GLY A 140 -12.31 -5.19 -13.23
CA GLY A 140 -13.71 -5.50 -13.42
C GLY A 140 -14.53 -4.25 -13.77
N HIS A 141 -15.48 -3.88 -12.92
CA HIS A 141 -16.32 -2.69 -13.05
C HIS A 141 -15.84 -1.49 -12.21
N PHE A 142 -14.72 -1.64 -11.48
CA PHE A 142 -14.12 -0.56 -10.71
C PHE A 142 -12.91 0.04 -11.40
N ALA A 143 -12.66 1.32 -11.13
CA ALA A 143 -11.36 1.94 -11.28
C ALA A 143 -10.60 1.81 -9.95
N VAL A 144 -9.32 1.45 -10.05
CA VAL A 144 -8.40 1.32 -8.92
C VAL A 144 -7.56 2.59 -8.83
N TRP A 145 -7.47 3.13 -7.62
CA TRP A 145 -6.80 4.39 -7.34
C TRP A 145 -5.82 4.22 -6.19
N CYS A 146 -4.68 4.89 -6.25
CA CYS A 146 -3.76 5.00 -5.12
C CYS A 146 -3.47 6.45 -4.79
N LYS A 147 -3.31 6.73 -3.50
CA LYS A 147 -2.71 7.98 -3.02
C LYS A 147 -1.28 7.69 -2.60
N LYS A 148 -0.33 8.48 -3.09
CA LYS A 148 1.07 8.42 -2.67
C LYS A 148 1.41 9.63 -1.81
N GLY A 149 2.35 9.47 -0.90
CA GLY A 149 2.89 10.56 -0.09
C GLY A 149 4.27 10.21 0.46
N ALA A 150 4.87 11.15 1.17
CA ALA A 150 6.18 10.97 1.76
C ALA A 150 6.16 9.89 2.85
N VAL A 151 7.23 9.10 2.91
CA VAL A 151 7.45 8.18 4.03
C VAL A 151 7.97 8.98 5.22
N PRO A 152 7.37 8.88 6.42
CA PRO A 152 7.88 9.56 7.60
C PRO A 152 9.30 9.08 7.90
N LYS A 153 10.28 9.99 7.82
CA LYS A 153 11.67 9.70 8.18
C LYS A 153 11.94 10.25 9.59
N PRO A 154 12.66 9.50 10.45
CA PRO A 154 13.09 10.05 11.72
C PRO A 154 13.94 11.31 11.49
N PRO A 155 13.80 12.34 12.35
CA PRO A 155 14.59 13.55 12.23
C PRO A 155 16.08 13.21 12.25
N PRO A 156 16.91 13.90 11.45
CA PRO A 156 18.35 13.66 11.45
C PRO A 156 18.91 13.85 12.87
N PRO A 157 19.91 13.04 13.27
CA PRO A 157 20.52 13.18 14.59
C PRO A 157 21.05 14.60 14.75
N LEU A 158 20.64 15.26 15.83
CA LEU A 158 21.10 16.61 16.14
C LEU A 158 22.64 16.62 16.19
N PRO A 159 23.31 17.60 15.57
CA PRO A 159 24.75 17.69 15.66
C PRO A 159 25.18 17.75 17.13
N ALA A 160 26.10 16.87 17.52
CA ALA A 160 26.59 16.77 18.89
C ALA A 160 27.03 18.15 19.40
N PRO A 161 26.69 18.52 20.65
CA PRO A 161 27.13 19.78 21.23
C PRO A 161 28.66 19.80 21.21
N ARG A 162 29.25 20.72 20.44
CA ARG A 162 30.69 20.99 20.49
C ARG A 162 30.99 21.44 21.91
N SER A 163 31.63 20.59 22.72
CA SER A 163 32.09 21.00 24.04
C SER A 163 33.09 22.13 23.86
N ILE A 164 32.71 23.34 24.23
CA ILE A 164 33.66 24.45 24.35
C ILE A 164 34.53 24.12 25.56
N SER A 165 35.67 23.49 25.32
CA SER A 165 36.68 23.27 26.34
C SER A 165 37.07 24.63 26.90
N THR A 166 36.68 24.91 28.14
CA THR A 166 37.06 26.11 28.90
C THR A 166 38.53 25.99 29.28
N GLY A 167 39.41 26.16 28.29
CA GLY A 167 40.86 26.14 28.45
C GLY A 167 41.41 27.55 28.65
N MET A 168 40.99 28.26 29.69
CA MET A 168 41.67 29.50 30.14
C MET A 168 41.48 29.71 31.65
N ARG A 169 42.16 28.89 32.44
CA ARG A 169 42.49 29.21 33.84
C ARG A 169 43.91 28.75 34.09
N GLN A 170 44.85 29.69 33.99
CA GLN A 170 46.15 29.77 34.69
C GLN A 170 47.12 30.60 33.84
N LEU A 171 47.00 31.92 33.95
CA LEU A 171 48.17 32.80 33.80
C LEU A 171 48.41 33.37 35.19
N SER A 172 49.40 32.80 35.86
CA SER A 172 49.99 33.32 37.09
C SER A 172 50.96 34.44 36.72
N LEU A 173 50.88 35.56 37.43
CA LEU A 173 51.99 36.47 37.72
C LEU A 173 51.76 37.08 39.09
#